data_AF-A0A4Q3TTF4-F1
#
_entry.id   AF-A0A4Q3TTF4-F1
#
_cell.length_a   1.000
_cell.length_b   1.000
_cell.length_c   1.000
_cell.angle_alpha   90.00
_cell.angle_beta   90.00
_cell.angle_gamma   90.00
#
_symmetry.space_group_name_H-M   'P 1'
#
loop_
_entity.id
_entity.type
_entity.pdbx_description
1 polymer ?
#
loop_
_entity_poly.entity_id
_entity_poly.type
_entity_poly.pdbx_seq_one_letter_code
_entity_poly.pdbx_strand_id
1 'polypeptide(L)'
;MSRSSVNTGERKAVLSVERGLHMLTYRWRSEPAAAQDRPPLAEVRVASGTIALIPAPGSGDGILAGPGTGLAVRAETAGTIEVTLRATGPGQAEIGEDGVDVVVGLG
;
A
#
# COMPACT_ATOMS: atom_id res chain seq x y z
N MET A 1 5.19 26.86 4.99
CA MET A 1 6.35 26.01 5.32
C MET A 1 5.82 24.76 6.02
N SER A 2 5.55 23.69 5.27
CA SER A 2 5.05 22.44 5.84
C SER A 2 6.23 21.52 6.13
N ARG A 3 6.50 21.25 7.42
CA ARG A 3 7.51 20.27 7.85
C ARG A 3 6.88 18.88 7.75
N SER A 4 7.27 18.12 6.72
CA SER A 4 7.08 16.67 6.67
C SER A 4 8.07 16.05 7.66
N SER A 5 7.57 15.49 8.77
CA SER A 5 8.41 14.75 9.71
C SER A 5 8.81 13.42 9.05
N VAL A 6 10.10 13.27 8.73
CA VAL A 6 10.66 12.01 8.23
C VAL A 6 10.73 11.03 9.40
N ASN A 7 9.78 10.08 9.45
CA ASN A 7 9.92 8.86 10.24
C ASN A 7 10.58 7.80 9.36
N THR A 8 11.76 7.35 9.77
CA THR A 8 12.69 6.48 9.05
C THR A 8 12.01 5.19 8.57
N GLY A 9 11.95 4.96 7.25
CA GLY A 9 11.60 3.67 6.63
C GLY A 9 10.11 3.28 6.51
N GLU A 10 9.18 4.14 6.93
CA GLU A 10 7.73 3.92 6.78
C GLU A 10 7.07 5.06 5.99
N ARG A 11 6.18 4.71 5.06
CA ARG A 11 5.33 5.67 4.36
C ARG A 11 3.87 5.31 4.52
N LYS A 12 3.03 6.31 4.73
CA LYS A 12 1.59 6.12 4.87
C LYS A 12 0.83 6.89 3.80
N ALA A 13 -0.14 6.25 3.19
CA ALA A 13 -1.10 6.84 2.27
C ALA A 13 -2.52 6.51 2.74
N VAL A 14 -3.47 7.40 2.46
CA VAL A 14 -4.89 7.16 2.72
C VAL A 14 -5.60 7.18 1.38
N LEU A 15 -6.37 6.14 1.10
CA LEU A 15 -7.14 5.99 -0.13
C LEU A 15 -8.62 6.00 0.20
N SER A 16 -9.39 6.77 -0.56
CA SER A 16 -10.85 6.71 -0.55
C SER A 16 -11.32 5.52 -1.37
N VAL A 17 -12.30 4.79 -0.85
CA VAL A 17 -12.89 3.63 -1.50
C VAL A 17 -14.40 3.84 -1.55
N GLU A 18 -14.97 3.82 -2.76
CA GLU A 18 -16.41 3.90 -2.95
C GLU A 18 -17.08 2.55 -2.68
N ARG A 19 -18.39 2.54 -2.45
CA ARG A 19 -19.16 1.30 -2.32
C ARG A 19 -18.98 0.44 -3.57
N GLY A 20 -18.61 -0.83 -3.38
CA GLY A 20 -18.43 -1.77 -4.48
C GLY A 20 -17.27 -2.74 -4.23
N LEU A 21 -16.88 -3.43 -5.29
CA LEU A 21 -15.71 -4.30 -5.31
C LEU A 21 -14.58 -3.62 -6.09
N HIS A 22 -13.40 -3.55 -5.47
CA HIS A 22 -12.22 -2.92 -6.03
C HIS A 22 -11.03 -3.86 -5.92
N MET A 23 -10.04 -3.67 -6.79
CA MET A 23 -8.79 -4.40 -6.74
C MET A 23 -7.64 -3.44 -6.47
N LEU A 24 -7.00 -3.58 -5.30
CA LEU A 24 -5.72 -2.93 -5.05
C LEU A 24 -4.61 -3.76 -5.65
N THR A 25 -3.80 -3.14 -6.51
CA THR A 25 -2.59 -3.77 -7.06
C THR A 25 -1.36 -3.00 -6.60
N TYR A 26 -0.43 -3.70 -5.96
CA TYR A 26 0.82 -3.10 -5.56
C TYR A 26 1.77 -3.00 -6.75
N ARG A 27 2.19 -1.79 -7.12
CA ARG A 27 3.21 -1.54 -8.12
C ARG A 27 4.39 -0.83 -7.46
N TRP A 28 5.57 -1.33 -7.75
CA TRP A 28 6.83 -0.71 -7.35
C TRP A 28 7.61 -0.40 -8.62
N ARG A 29 8.02 0.86 -8.76
CA ARG A 29 9.02 1.29 -9.74
C ARG A 29 10.27 1.66 -8.96
N SER A 30 11.29 0.81 -9.02
CA SER A 30 12.61 1.22 -8.53
C SER A 30 13.08 2.40 -9.38
N GLU A 31 13.17 3.58 -8.79
CA GLU A 31 13.93 4.67 -9.39
C GLU A 31 15.41 4.26 -9.41
N PRO A 32 16.14 4.50 -10.52
CA PRO A 32 17.54 4.05 -10.65
C PRO A 32 18.47 4.68 -9.60
N ALA A 33 18.08 5.81 -9.00
CA ALA A 33 18.83 6.47 -7.92
C ALA A 33 18.62 5.82 -6.55
N ALA A 34 17.47 5.18 -6.32
CA ALA A 34 17.15 4.46 -5.09
C ALA A 34 17.34 2.96 -5.36
N ALA A 35 18.60 2.52 -5.42
CA ALA A 35 18.98 1.12 -5.55
C ALA A 35 18.55 0.32 -4.30
N GLN A 36 17.25 0.12 -4.13
CA GLN A 36 16.68 -0.75 -3.12
C GLN A 36 16.72 -2.17 -3.64
N ASP A 37 17.51 -3.01 -2.95
CA ASP A 37 17.72 -4.42 -3.28
C ASP A 37 16.42 -5.25 -3.17
N ARG A 38 15.44 -4.77 -2.40
CA ARG A 38 14.15 -5.44 -2.15
C ARG A 38 12.98 -4.46 -2.17
N PRO A 39 11.83 -4.80 -2.77
CA PRO A 39 10.65 -3.95 -2.65
C PRO A 39 10.17 -3.88 -1.18
N PRO A 40 9.60 -2.74 -0.75
CA PRO A 40 8.97 -2.65 0.55
C PRO A 40 7.69 -3.50 0.60
N LEU A 41 7.31 -3.86 1.82
CA LEU A 41 6.04 -4.50 2.13
C LEU A 41 4.95 -3.45 2.20
N ALA A 42 3.75 -3.70 1.65
CA ALA A 42 2.60 -2.85 1.92
C ALA A 42 1.62 -3.54 2.88
N GLU A 43 1.24 -2.83 3.93
CA GLU A 43 0.15 -3.18 4.85
C GLU A 43 -1.06 -2.30 4.56
N VAL A 44 -2.23 -2.90 4.43
CA VAL A 44 -3.50 -2.21 4.17
C VAL A 44 -4.41 -2.41 5.37
N ARG A 45 -4.96 -1.32 5.90
CA ARG A 45 -5.90 -1.33 7.02
C ARG A 45 -7.13 -0.51 6.70
N VAL A 46 -8.28 -0.95 7.19
CA VAL A 46 -9.51 -0.16 7.10
C VAL A 46 -9.45 0.95 8.14
N ALA A 47 -9.57 2.20 7.71
CA ALA A 47 -9.64 3.36 8.61
C ALA A 47 -11.08 3.83 8.84
N SER A 48 -11.96 3.69 7.84
CA SER A 48 -13.36 4.05 7.98
C SER A 48 -14.27 3.27 7.04
N GLY A 49 -15.57 3.25 7.36
CA GLY A 49 -16.59 2.55 6.59
C GLY A 49 -16.70 1.06 6.92
N THR A 50 -17.56 0.38 6.18
CA THR A 50 -17.73 -1.08 6.26
C THR A 50 -17.03 -1.72 5.07
N ILE A 51 -15.74 -2.01 5.26
CA ILE A 51 -14.85 -2.50 4.21
C ILE A 51 -14.26 -3.85 4.64
N ALA A 52 -14.30 -4.83 3.74
CA ALA A 52 -13.65 -6.12 3.88
C ALA A 52 -12.41 -6.17 2.96
N LEU A 53 -11.27 -6.57 3.53
CA LEU A 53 -10.05 -6.87 2.80
C LEU A 53 -10.04 -8.37 2.51
N ILE A 54 -9.88 -8.75 1.24
CA ILE A 54 -9.97 -10.12 0.77
C ILE A 54 -8.60 -10.50 0.17
N PRO A 55 -7.70 -11.07 0.99
CA PRO A 55 -6.38 -11.47 0.52
C PRO A 55 -6.45 -12.66 -0.44
N ALA A 56 -5.43 -12.83 -1.28
CA ALA A 56 -5.27 -14.05 -2.06
C ALA A 56 -5.00 -15.25 -1.12
N PRO A 57 -5.37 -16.48 -1.52
CA PRO A 57 -5.08 -17.67 -0.73
C PRO A 57 -3.60 -17.77 -0.37
N GLY A 58 -3.29 -17.99 0.91
CA GLY A 58 -1.91 -18.06 1.42
C GLY A 58 -1.24 -16.71 1.68
N SER A 59 -1.92 -15.59 1.43
CA SER A 59 -1.44 -14.25 1.82
C SER A 59 -1.99 -13.85 3.20
N GLY A 60 -1.25 -13.00 3.91
CA GLY A 60 -1.71 -12.42 5.17
C GLY A 60 -2.81 -11.38 4.95
N ASP A 61 -3.71 -11.23 5.92
CA ASP A 61 -4.78 -10.24 5.89
C ASP A 61 -4.22 -8.82 5.73
N GLY A 62 -4.64 -8.14 4.65
CA GLY A 62 -4.19 -6.79 4.35
C GLY A 62 -2.70 -6.68 3.98
N ILE A 63 -2.01 -7.78 3.66
CA ILE A 63 -0.59 -7.76 3.32
C ILE A 63 -0.39 -7.90 1.80
N LEU A 64 0.35 -6.95 1.23
CA LEU A 64 0.85 -6.98 -0.14
C LEU A 64 2.37 -7.22 -0.07
N ALA A 65 2.74 -8.49 -0.20
CA ALA A 65 4.10 -8.99 0.04
C ALA A 65 5.16 -8.43 -0.94
N GLY A 66 4.74 -8.00 -2.12
CA GLY A 66 5.64 -7.53 -3.16
C GLY A 66 4.91 -7.08 -4.43
N PRO A 67 5.62 -6.46 -5.38
CA PRO A 67 5.02 -5.91 -6.58
C PRO A 67 4.27 -6.97 -7.38
N GLY A 68 3.11 -6.62 -7.91
CA GLY A 68 2.21 -7.54 -8.62
C GLY A 68 1.26 -8.32 -7.69
N THR A 69 1.42 -8.25 -6.36
CA THR A 69 0.39 -8.79 -5.47
C THR A 69 -0.87 -7.93 -5.50
N GLY A 70 -2.01 -8.61 -5.45
CA GLY A 70 -3.33 -7.98 -5.43
C GLY A 70 -4.07 -8.23 -4.12
N LEU A 71 -4.90 -7.27 -3.72
CA LEU A 71 -5.83 -7.35 -2.61
C LEU A 71 -7.20 -6.90 -3.09
N ALA A 72 -8.19 -7.79 -3.03
CA ALA A 72 -9.57 -7.40 -3.31
C ALA A 72 -10.14 -6.66 -2.11
N VAL A 73 -10.85 -5.57 -2.38
CA VAL A 73 -11.46 -4.70 -1.37
C VAL A 73 -12.94 -4.58 -1.67
N ARG A 74 -13.78 -5.06 -0.74
CA ARG A 74 -15.23 -4.95 -0.84
C ARG A 74 -15.71 -3.92 0.18
N ALA A 75 -16.28 -2.83 -0.31
CA ALA A 75 -16.84 -1.77 0.52
C ALA A 75 -18.38 -1.80 0.44
N GLU A 76 -19.04 -2.09 1.57
CA GLU A 76 -20.51 -2.00 1.68
C GLU A 76 -20.97 -0.54 1.78
N THR A 77 -20.12 0.32 2.37
CA THR A 77 -20.29 1.77 2.44
C THR A 77 -19.00 2.45 2.00
N ALA A 78 -19.11 3.66 1.46
CA ALA A 78 -17.94 4.46 1.14
C ALA A 78 -17.10 4.70 2.41
N GLY A 79 -15.78 4.66 2.26
CA GLY A 79 -14.88 4.77 3.39
C GLY A 79 -13.44 5.00 2.95
N THR A 80 -12.51 4.71 3.85
CA THR A 80 -11.08 4.90 3.60
C THR A 80 -10.28 3.70 4.08
N ILE A 81 -9.22 3.42 3.35
CA ILE A 81 -8.18 2.48 3.74
C ILE A 81 -6.86 3.25 3.91
N GLU A 82 -6.06 2.82 4.87
CA GLU A 82 -4.70 3.28 5.06
C GLU A 82 -3.74 2.24 4.50
N VAL A 83 -2.80 2.69 3.69
CA VAL A 83 -1.73 1.86 3.17
C VAL A 83 -0.42 2.32 3.79
N THR A 84 0.26 1.41 4.47
CA THR A 84 1.54 1.63 5.12
C THR A 84 2.60 0.80 4.40
N LEU A 85 3.56 1.47 3.77
CA LEU A 85 4.72 0.84 3.16
C LEU A 85 5.85 0.77 4.19
N ARG A 86 6.44 -0.41 4.34
CA ARG A 86 7.56 -0.66 5.25
C ARG A 86 8.75 -1.25 4.52
N ALA A 87 9.91 -0.67 4.77
CA ALA A 87 11.19 -1.26 4.41
C ALA A 87 11.30 -2.71 4.93
N THR A 88 11.84 -3.61 4.12
CA THR A 88 11.95 -5.05 4.43
C THR A 88 13.37 -5.47 4.82
N GLY A 89 14.32 -4.54 4.89
CA GLY A 89 15.69 -4.82 5.31
C GLY A 89 16.46 -3.60 5.86
N PRO A 90 17.55 -3.85 6.63
CA PRO A 90 18.42 -2.79 7.12
C PRO A 90 19.11 -2.07 5.95
N GLY A 91 19.06 -0.73 5.94
CA GLY A 91 19.65 0.11 4.87
C GLY A 91 18.64 0.73 3.90
N GLN A 92 17.35 0.37 3.98
CA GLN A 92 16.28 1.01 3.22
C GLN A 92 15.75 2.24 3.98
N ALA A 93 16.56 3.28 4.04
CA ALA A 93 16.21 4.51 4.79
C ALA A 93 15.19 5.38 4.05
N GLU A 94 15.08 5.22 2.74
CA GLU A 94 14.25 6.06 1.87
C GLU A 94 13.43 5.20 0.92
N ILE A 95 12.13 5.13 1.17
CA ILE A 95 11.19 4.81 0.09
C ILE A 95 11.09 6.12 -0.72
N GLY A 96 11.39 6.11 -2.02
CA GLY A 96 11.36 7.31 -2.88
C GLY A 96 9.94 7.87 -3.05
N GLU A 97 9.82 9.18 -3.27
CA GLU A 97 8.54 9.90 -3.45
C GLU A 97 7.74 9.37 -4.66
N ASP A 98 8.43 8.87 -5.68
CA ASP A 98 7.86 8.52 -7.00
C ASP A 98 7.84 7.00 -7.27
N GLY A 99 8.42 6.19 -6.38
CA GLY A 99 8.70 4.77 -6.63
C GLY A 99 7.57 3.78 -6.31
N VAL A 100 6.46 4.23 -5.72
CA VAL A 100 5.35 3.35 -5.30
C VAL A 100 4.02 3.85 -5.82
N ASP A 101 3.31 2.95 -6.49
CA ASP A 101 1.97 3.22 -6.97
C ASP A 101 1.05 2.08 -6.50
N VAL A 102 0.04 2.43 -5.70
CA VAL A 102 -1.02 1.51 -5.32
C VAL A 102 -2.24 1.90 -6.13
N VAL A 103 -2.48 1.14 -7.20
CA VAL A 103 -3.59 1.40 -8.10
C VAL A 103 -4.84 0.72 -7.57
N VAL A 104 -5.91 1.50 -7.43
CA VAL A 104 -7.26 0.97 -7.21
C VAL A 104 -7.91 0.81 -8.58
N GLY A 105 -8.03 -0.43 -9.04
CA GLY A 105 -8.80 -0.78 -10.24
C GLY A 105 -10.27 -1.05 -9.89
N LEU A 106 -11.18 -0.53 -10.72
CA LEU A 106 -12.59 -0.90 -10.67
C LEU A 106 -12.74 -2.31 -11.29
N GLY A 107 -13.31 -3.24 -10.54
CA GLY A 107 -13.63 -4.61 -10.98
C GLY A 107 -15.07 -4.74 -11.45
#